data_AF-G5N9B2-F1
#
_entry.id   AF-G5N9B2-F1
#
_cell.length_a   1.000
_cell.length_b   1.000
_cell.length_c   1.000
_cell.angle_alpha   90.00
_cell.angle_beta   90.00
_cell.angle_gamma   90.00
#
_symmetry.space_group_name_H-M   'P 1'
#
loop_
_entity.id
_entity.type
_entity.pdbx_description
1 polymer ?
#
loop_
_entity_poly.entity_id
_entity_poly.type
_entity_poly.pdbx_seq_one_letter_code
_entity_poly.pdbx_strand_id
1 'polypeptide(L)'
;VNLSPKPGLVDRLNCGAHKDMALADFHRSAEAIRHWLPRFMEYGASCTRLPPESVLAGLRPLGMACEAAMFRATAGVNTHKGSIFSLGLLCAAIGRLYQLRQPIAAETLCATAADFCRPHYNSVVWPPIFAAA
;
A
#
# COMPACT_ATOMS: atom_id res chain seq x y z
N VAL A 1 -0.30 7.11 15.56
CA VAL A 1 0.95 7.42 16.30
C VAL A 1 0.76 8.28 17.54
N ASN A 2 -0.41 8.90 17.74
CA ASN A 2 -0.65 9.81 18.87
C ASN A 2 -1.08 9.13 20.19
N LEU A 3 -1.03 7.80 20.26
CA LEU A 3 -1.40 7.04 21.46
C LEU A 3 -0.13 6.64 22.22
N SER A 4 -0.16 6.79 23.55
CA SER A 4 0.95 6.49 24.46
C SER A 4 0.43 5.79 25.72
N PRO A 5 1.22 4.89 26.36
CA PRO A 5 2.54 4.44 25.94
C PRO A 5 2.46 3.39 24.82
N LYS A 6 3.48 3.37 23.94
CA LYS A 6 3.62 2.34 22.91
C LYS A 6 4.99 1.66 23.04
N PRO A 7 5.13 0.64 23.94
CA PRO A 7 6.42 0.03 24.23
C PRO A 7 7.17 -0.41 22.97
N GLY A 8 8.41 0.03 22.83
CA GLY A 8 9.30 -0.28 21.69
C GLY A 8 8.99 0.49 20.40
N LEU A 9 7.90 1.25 20.31
CA LEU A 9 7.47 1.94 19.09
C LEU A 9 7.47 3.46 19.31
N VAL A 10 7.57 4.22 18.22
CA VAL A 10 7.45 5.69 18.28
C VAL A 10 6.04 6.09 18.74
N ASP A 11 5.97 7.03 19.68
CA ASP A 11 4.73 7.60 20.19
C ASP A 11 4.87 9.10 20.56
N ARG A 12 3.94 9.65 21.36
CA ARG A 12 4.00 11.07 21.77
C ARG A 12 5.05 11.38 22.83
N LEU A 13 5.47 10.38 23.59
CA LEU A 13 6.37 10.54 24.72
C LEU A 13 7.83 10.31 24.30
N ASN A 14 8.10 9.37 23.38
CA ASN A 14 9.45 9.05 22.94
C ASN A 14 9.51 8.34 21.58
N CYS A 15 10.73 8.06 21.11
CA CYS A 15 10.99 7.34 19.86
C CYS A 15 11.02 5.80 20.02
N GLY A 16 10.63 5.26 21.17
CA GLY A 16 10.73 3.83 21.47
C GLY A 16 12.17 3.32 21.31
N ALA A 17 12.34 2.21 20.60
CA ALA A 17 13.65 1.64 20.28
C ALA A 17 14.33 2.29 19.05
N HIS A 18 13.64 3.22 18.37
CA HIS A 18 14.12 3.81 17.13
C HIS A 18 15.10 4.95 17.38
N LYS A 19 16.13 5.01 16.54
CA LYS A 19 17.12 6.11 16.51
C LYS A 19 17.04 6.94 15.22
N ASP A 20 16.29 6.44 14.26
CA ASP A 20 16.19 6.90 12.88
C ASP A 20 14.89 7.64 12.60
N MET A 21 13.92 7.64 13.52
CA MET A 21 12.61 8.25 13.30
C MET A 21 11.98 8.80 14.59
N ALA A 22 11.22 9.88 14.44
CA ALA A 22 10.44 10.50 15.51
C ALA A 22 8.98 10.69 15.10
N LEU A 23 8.13 11.09 16.05
CA LEU A 23 6.70 11.33 15.81
C LEU A 23 6.43 12.24 14.60
N ALA A 24 7.26 13.26 14.40
CA ALA A 24 7.14 14.20 13.29
C ALA A 24 7.28 13.52 11.92
N ASP A 25 8.13 12.49 11.79
CA ASP A 25 8.31 11.76 10.53
C ASP A 25 7.05 10.97 10.16
N PHE A 26 6.34 10.42 11.15
CA PHE A 26 5.06 9.75 10.92
C PHE A 26 3.99 10.72 10.41
N HIS A 27 3.93 11.94 10.95
CA HIS A 27 3.00 12.98 10.47
C HIS A 27 3.33 13.42 9.05
N ARG A 28 4.61 13.74 8.77
CA ARG A 28 5.07 14.13 7.41
C ARG A 28 4.81 13.01 6.40
N SER A 29 5.06 11.77 6.80
CA SER A 29 4.79 10.58 6.00
C SER A 29 3.30 10.42 5.66
N ALA A 30 2.43 10.51 6.67
CA ALA A 30 0.98 10.40 6.46
C ALA A 30 0.44 11.51 5.54
N GLU A 31 0.93 12.75 5.70
CA GLU A 31 0.58 13.86 4.81
C GLU A 31 1.09 13.65 3.38
N ALA A 32 2.26 13.05 3.19
CA ALA A 32 2.73 12.72 1.85
C ALA A 32 1.89 11.62 1.18
N ILE A 33 1.49 10.60 1.95
CA ILE A 33 0.77 9.42 1.46
C ILE A 33 -0.69 9.74 1.13
N ARG A 34 -1.37 10.59 1.90
CA ARG A 34 -2.82 10.84 1.74
C ARG A 34 -3.20 11.27 0.32
N HIS A 35 -2.33 11.99 -0.39
CA HIS A 35 -2.56 12.46 -1.76
C HIS A 35 -2.55 11.34 -2.80
N TRP A 36 -2.05 10.15 -2.44
CA TRP A 36 -2.00 8.97 -3.30
C TRP A 36 -3.19 8.04 -3.10
N LEU A 37 -3.89 8.08 -1.97
CA LEU A 37 -5.02 7.19 -1.68
C LEU A 37 -6.13 7.26 -2.75
N PRO A 38 -6.56 8.46 -3.24
CA PRO A 38 -7.53 8.54 -4.33
C PRO A 38 -7.01 7.90 -5.63
N ARG A 39 -5.72 8.01 -5.94
CA ARG A 39 -5.13 7.46 -7.17
C ARG A 39 -5.17 5.94 -7.19
N PHE A 40 -4.96 5.29 -6.05
CA PHE A 40 -5.11 3.83 -5.95
C PHE A 40 -6.55 3.40 -6.23
N MET A 41 -7.53 4.18 -5.72
CA MET A 41 -8.95 3.94 -5.95
C MET A 41 -9.35 4.16 -7.41
N GLU A 42 -8.91 5.26 -8.02
CA GLU A 42 -9.10 5.55 -9.44
C GLU A 42 -8.52 4.44 -10.34
N TYR A 43 -7.31 3.98 -10.04
CA TYR A 43 -6.70 2.87 -10.76
C TYR A 43 -7.58 1.61 -10.62
N GLY A 44 -7.97 1.24 -9.40
CA GLY A 44 -8.85 0.11 -9.14
C GLY A 44 -10.16 0.15 -9.93
N ALA A 45 -10.82 1.31 -9.97
CA ALA A 45 -12.03 1.55 -10.75
C ALA A 45 -11.80 1.38 -12.26
N SER A 46 -10.64 1.79 -12.78
CA SER A 46 -10.31 1.65 -14.20
C SER A 46 -10.04 0.20 -14.63
N CYS A 47 -9.70 -0.69 -13.69
CA CYS A 47 -9.24 -2.05 -13.97
C CYS A 47 -10.34 -3.12 -13.96
N THR A 48 -11.62 -2.77 -14.01
CA THR A 48 -12.74 -3.73 -13.95
C THR A 48 -12.71 -4.79 -15.06
N ARG A 49 -12.13 -4.47 -16.22
CA ARG A 49 -11.97 -5.39 -17.36
C ARG A 49 -10.71 -6.25 -17.30
N LEU A 50 -9.78 -5.97 -16.39
CA LEU A 50 -8.56 -6.78 -16.23
C LEU A 50 -8.87 -8.02 -15.38
N PRO A 51 -8.25 -9.18 -15.66
CA PRO A 51 -8.17 -10.24 -14.67
C PRO A 51 -7.64 -9.69 -13.33
N PRO A 52 -8.24 -10.02 -12.17
CA PRO A 52 -7.81 -9.51 -10.87
C PRO A 52 -6.29 -9.64 -10.65
N GLU A 53 -5.72 -10.79 -10.97
CA GLU A 53 -4.29 -11.11 -10.83
C GLU A 53 -3.36 -10.24 -11.70
N SER A 54 -3.88 -9.54 -12.73
CA SER A 54 -3.13 -8.54 -13.52
C SER A 54 -3.05 -7.17 -12.86
N VAL A 55 -3.91 -6.87 -11.88
CA VAL A 55 -4.06 -5.52 -11.31
C VAL A 55 -2.81 -5.11 -10.53
N LEU A 56 -2.18 -6.04 -9.83
CA LEU A 56 -0.99 -5.74 -9.02
C LEU A 56 0.17 -5.20 -9.88
N ALA A 57 0.31 -5.67 -11.12
CA ALA A 57 1.36 -5.22 -12.03
C ALA A 57 1.27 -3.70 -12.31
N GLY A 58 0.07 -3.14 -12.48
CA GLY A 58 -0.10 -1.70 -12.66
C GLY A 58 -0.23 -0.91 -11.35
N LEU A 59 -0.57 -1.54 -10.23
CA LEU A 59 -0.48 -0.91 -8.91
C LEU A 59 0.96 -0.65 -8.46
N ARG A 60 1.91 -1.52 -8.83
CA ARG A 60 3.31 -1.43 -8.38
C ARG A 60 3.97 -0.07 -8.68
N PRO A 61 3.93 0.47 -9.91
CA PRO A 61 4.48 1.80 -10.20
C PRO A 61 3.84 2.91 -9.36
N LEU A 62 2.54 2.83 -9.11
CA LEU A 62 1.82 3.81 -8.28
C LEU A 62 2.27 3.72 -6.81
N GLY A 63 2.42 2.50 -6.29
CA GLY A 63 3.01 2.23 -4.98
C GLY A 63 4.42 2.79 -4.83
N MET A 64 5.30 2.53 -5.80
CA MET A 64 6.67 3.04 -5.81
C MET A 64 6.72 4.57 -5.84
N ALA A 65 5.82 5.22 -6.57
CA ALA A 65 5.75 6.69 -6.61
C ALA A 65 5.26 7.27 -5.27
N CYS A 66 4.30 6.61 -4.61
CA CYS A 66 3.85 6.94 -3.25
C CYS A 66 4.98 6.75 -2.23
N GLU A 67 5.72 5.64 -2.29
CA GLU A 67 6.90 5.39 -1.45
C GLU A 67 7.97 6.47 -1.64
N ALA A 68 8.25 6.86 -2.89
CA ALA A 68 9.22 7.93 -3.16
C ALA A 68 8.77 9.28 -2.57
N ALA A 69 7.47 9.58 -2.62
CA ALA A 69 6.92 10.78 -1.98
C ALA A 69 7.06 10.74 -0.46
N MET A 70 6.76 9.59 0.16
CA MET A 70 6.98 9.35 1.59
C MET A 70 8.44 9.58 1.95
N PHE A 71 9.38 8.92 1.26
CA PHE A 71 10.82 9.04 1.55
C PHE A 71 11.34 10.47 1.40
N ARG A 72 10.90 11.21 0.37
CA ARG A 72 11.25 12.64 0.25
C ARG A 72 10.71 13.44 1.45
N ALA A 73 9.47 13.17 1.83
CA ALA A 73 8.82 13.83 2.95
C ALA A 73 9.33 13.35 4.31
N THR A 74 10.21 12.36 4.40
CA THR A 74 10.80 11.89 5.66
C THR A 74 12.32 11.89 5.64
N ALA A 75 12.95 12.54 4.67
CA ALA A 75 14.40 12.56 4.49
C ALA A 75 15.03 11.14 4.46
N GLY A 76 14.34 10.18 3.83
CA GLY A 76 14.81 8.79 3.66
C GLY A 76 14.34 7.81 4.73
N VAL A 77 13.62 8.24 5.75
CA VAL A 77 13.14 7.36 6.83
C VAL A 77 11.96 6.50 6.38
N ASN A 78 12.06 5.18 6.58
CA ASN A 78 10.98 4.24 6.29
C ASN A 78 9.95 4.20 7.43
N THR A 79 8.83 4.91 7.27
CA THR A 79 7.76 4.99 8.29
C THR A 79 6.57 4.11 7.94
N HIS A 80 6.08 4.18 6.70
CA HIS A 80 4.79 3.61 6.30
C HIS A 80 4.85 2.78 5.00
N LYS A 81 6.03 2.27 4.60
CA LYS A 81 6.14 1.46 3.36
C LYS A 81 5.18 0.28 3.33
N GLY A 82 5.09 -0.47 4.44
CA GLY A 82 4.11 -1.56 4.57
C GLY A 82 2.66 -1.07 4.47
N SER A 83 2.33 0.07 5.09
CA SER A 83 1.00 0.67 5.01
C SER A 83 0.66 1.14 3.59
N ILE A 84 1.63 1.66 2.82
CA ILE A 84 1.42 2.03 1.41
C ILE A 84 0.99 0.80 0.60
N PHE A 85 1.64 -0.35 0.80
CA PHE A 85 1.28 -1.58 0.11
C PHE A 85 -0.15 -2.03 0.47
N SER A 86 -0.43 -2.21 1.78
CA SER A 86 -1.74 -2.71 2.23
C SER A 86 -2.88 -1.74 1.92
N LEU A 87 -2.72 -0.44 2.18
CA LEU A 87 -3.75 0.55 1.87
C LEU A 87 -3.91 0.74 0.37
N GLY A 88 -2.83 0.67 -0.42
CA GLY A 88 -2.90 0.73 -1.88
C GLY A 88 -3.75 -0.39 -2.46
N LEU A 89 -3.57 -1.62 -1.98
CA LEU A 89 -4.41 -2.77 -2.36
C LEU A 89 -5.88 -2.57 -1.97
N LEU A 90 -6.14 -2.14 -0.73
CA LEU A 90 -7.51 -1.93 -0.24
C LEU A 90 -8.20 -0.78 -0.98
N CYS A 91 -7.53 0.35 -1.22
CA CYS A 91 -8.06 1.45 -2.01
C CYS A 91 -8.39 1.02 -3.44
N ALA A 92 -7.52 0.24 -4.07
CA ALA A 92 -7.78 -0.32 -5.39
C ALA A 92 -8.97 -1.30 -5.38
N ALA A 93 -9.09 -2.14 -4.35
CA ALA A 93 -10.22 -3.04 -4.20
C ALA A 93 -11.54 -2.26 -4.03
N ILE A 94 -11.55 -1.19 -3.22
CA ILE A 94 -12.69 -0.26 -3.08
C ILE A 94 -13.08 0.28 -4.45
N GLY A 95 -12.13 0.85 -5.20
CA GLY A 95 -12.39 1.43 -6.51
C GLY A 95 -12.99 0.42 -7.50
N ARG A 96 -12.43 -0.79 -7.54
CA ARG A 96 -12.91 -1.86 -8.41
C ARG A 96 -14.33 -2.32 -8.04
N LEU A 97 -14.59 -2.59 -6.76
CA LEU A 97 -15.91 -3.00 -6.27
C LEU A 97 -16.95 -1.91 -6.50
N TYR A 98 -16.60 -0.65 -6.23
CA TYR A 98 -17.46 0.50 -6.49
C TYR A 98 -17.86 0.57 -7.97
N GLN A 99 -16.90 0.46 -8.89
CA GLN A 99 -17.16 0.50 -10.33
C GLN A 99 -17.99 -0.71 -10.81
N LEU A 100 -17.80 -1.88 -10.21
CA LEU A 100 -18.59 -3.09 -10.48
C LEU A 100 -19.96 -3.09 -9.81
N ARG A 101 -20.29 -2.07 -9.00
CA ARG A 101 -21.50 -2.00 -8.16
C ARG A 101 -21.65 -3.21 -7.24
N GLN A 102 -20.53 -3.71 -6.72
CA GLN A 102 -20.49 -4.81 -5.77
C GLN A 102 -20.45 -4.28 -4.32
N PRO A 103 -20.90 -5.07 -3.33
CA PRO A 103 -20.85 -4.67 -1.93
C PRO A 103 -19.42 -4.37 -1.46
N ILE A 104 -19.26 -3.26 -0.73
CA ILE A 104 -17.99 -2.85 -0.11
C ILE A 104 -18.07 -3.22 1.38
N ALA A 105 -17.61 -4.43 1.69
CA ALA A 105 -17.56 -4.99 3.04
C ALA A 105 -16.17 -5.54 3.32
N ALA A 106 -15.85 -5.85 4.58
CA ALA A 106 -14.53 -6.34 4.97
C ALA A 106 -14.15 -7.61 4.19
N GLU A 107 -15.10 -8.53 4.05
CA GLU A 107 -14.93 -9.82 3.37
C GLU A 107 -14.66 -9.63 1.88
N THR A 108 -15.45 -8.79 1.19
CA THR A 108 -15.30 -8.56 -0.25
C THR A 108 -14.05 -7.76 -0.58
N LEU A 109 -13.66 -6.82 0.28
CA LEU A 109 -12.40 -6.08 0.16
C LEU A 109 -11.19 -6.99 0.29
N CYS A 110 -11.15 -7.80 1.36
CA CYS A 110 -10.06 -8.74 1.60
C CYS A 110 -9.96 -9.78 0.48
N ALA A 111 -11.09 -10.33 0.01
CA ALA A 111 -11.10 -11.28 -1.10
C ALA A 111 -10.58 -10.64 -2.40
N THR A 112 -11.05 -9.44 -2.74
CA THR A 112 -10.62 -8.74 -3.96
C THR A 112 -9.14 -8.37 -3.91
N ALA A 113 -8.65 -7.89 -2.77
CA ALA A 113 -7.23 -7.58 -2.57
C ALA A 113 -6.35 -8.84 -2.65
N ALA A 114 -6.83 -9.98 -2.12
CA ALA A 114 -6.14 -11.26 -2.24
C ALA A 114 -6.09 -11.74 -3.70
N ASP A 115 -7.17 -11.57 -4.46
CA ASP A 115 -7.23 -11.91 -5.88
C ASP A 115 -6.23 -11.11 -6.72
N PHE A 116 -6.00 -9.83 -6.39
CA PHE A 116 -4.95 -9.03 -7.03
C PHE A 116 -3.55 -9.60 -6.85
N CYS A 117 -3.32 -10.34 -5.76
CA CYS A 117 -2.02 -10.90 -5.41
C CYS A 117 -1.86 -12.36 -5.84
N ARG A 118 -2.87 -12.97 -6.50
CA ARG A 118 -2.74 -14.33 -7.00
C ARG A 118 -1.68 -14.40 -8.11
N PRO A 119 -0.91 -15.50 -8.19
CA PRO A 119 0.02 -15.70 -9.28
C PRO A 119 -0.73 -15.81 -10.61
N HIS A 120 -0.18 -15.20 -11.65
CA HIS A 120 -0.60 -15.45 -13.03
C HIS A 120 -0.12 -16.82 -13.47
N TYR A 121 -1.00 -17.81 -13.48
CA TYR A 121 -0.64 -19.18 -13.91
C TYR A 121 -0.52 -19.33 -15.43
N ASN A 122 -0.78 -18.28 -16.23
CA ASN A 122 -0.93 -18.41 -17.67
C ASN A 122 -0.14 -17.40 -18.52
N SER A 123 1.14 -17.17 -18.16
CA SER A 123 2.13 -16.65 -19.11
C SER A 123 3.55 -16.78 -18.57
N VAL A 124 4.35 -17.60 -19.27
CA VAL A 124 5.82 -17.59 -19.32
C VAL A 124 6.53 -18.15 -18.08
N VAL A 125 7.21 -19.29 -18.31
CA VAL A 125 8.33 -19.77 -17.51
C VAL A 125 9.32 -18.62 -17.29
N TRP A 126 9.40 -18.09 -16.08
CA TRP A 126 10.51 -17.21 -15.70
C TRP A 126 11.80 -18.04 -15.77
N PRO A 127 12.84 -17.64 -16.52
CA PRO A 127 14.15 -18.26 -16.35
C PRO A 127 14.60 -18.08 -14.89
N PRO A 128 15.31 -19.07 -14.32
CA PRO A 128 15.62 -19.11 -12.89
C PRO A 128 16.72 -18.09 -12.58
N ILE A 129 16.37 -16.82 -12.33
CA ILE A 129 17.35 -15.81 -11.90
C ILE A 129 16.91 -15.02 -10.65
N PHE A 130 15.65 -15.06 -10.20
CA PHE A 130 15.22 -14.24 -9.06
C PHE A 130 14.54 -15.04 -7.95
N ALA A 131 15.25 -16.05 -7.43
CA ALA A 131 14.96 -16.66 -6.13
C ALA A 131 16.09 -16.30 -5.15
N ALA A 132 16.19 -15.02 -4.76
CA ALA A 132 16.90 -14.56 -3.55
C ALA A 132 16.76 -13.04 -3.42
N ALA A 133 15.86 -12.59 -2.53
CA ALA A 133 15.98 -11.37 -1.73
C ALA A 133 14.89 -11.39 -0.64
#